data_AF-A0A258SDG1-F1
#
_entry.id   AF-A0A258SDG1-F1
#
_cell.length_a   1.000
_cell.length_b   1.000
_cell.length_c   1.000
_cell.angle_alpha   90.00
_cell.angle_beta   90.00
_cell.angle_gamma   90.00
#
_symmetry.space_group_name_H-M   'P 1'
#
loop_
_entity.id
_entity.type
_entity.pdbx_description
1 polymer ?
#
loop_
_entity_poly.entity_id
_entity_poly.type
_entity_poly.pdbx_seq_one_letter_code
_entity_poly.pdbx_strand_id
1 'polypeptide(L)'
;MNSVGSDLSALEAHLGYTFADRSFIELALTHISVVKGDAPRVRSYQRLEFLGDHVLGSIVSHMLYAAFPQAEEGELSRRLADLVREEACAEVAEDMNIG
;
A
#
# COMPACT_ATOMS: atom_id res chain seq x y z
N MET A 1 24.11 -15.55 -5.83
CA MET A 1 23.65 -14.15 -5.69
C MET A 1 22.48 -13.84 -6.65
N ASN A 2 21.54 -14.78 -6.90
CA ASN A 2 20.51 -14.63 -7.94
C ASN A 2 19.04 -14.79 -7.45
N SER A 3 18.72 -14.77 -6.14
CA SER A 3 17.33 -15.04 -5.70
C SER A 3 16.45 -13.80 -5.53
N VAL A 4 17.00 -12.61 -5.21
CA VAL A 4 16.16 -11.42 -4.96
C VAL A 4 15.40 -10.96 -6.23
N GLY A 5 16.04 -11.08 -7.41
CA GLY A 5 15.41 -10.69 -8.67
C GLY A 5 14.30 -11.64 -9.16
N SER A 6 14.36 -12.92 -8.77
CA SER A 6 13.29 -13.89 -9.08
C SER A 6 12.06 -13.68 -8.19
N ASP A 7 12.28 -13.33 -6.92
CA ASP A 7 11.20 -13.14 -5.95
C ASP A 7 10.34 -11.91 -6.28
N LEU A 8 10.98 -10.81 -6.71
CA LEU A 8 10.25 -9.61 -7.14
C LEU A 8 9.43 -9.84 -8.41
N SER A 9 9.96 -10.62 -9.37
CA SER A 9 9.24 -10.91 -10.61
C SER A 9 8.00 -11.78 -10.36
N ALA A 10 8.08 -12.69 -9.38
CA ALA A 10 6.93 -13.48 -8.95
C ALA A 10 5.87 -12.59 -8.27
N LEU A 11 6.29 -11.65 -7.43
CA LEU A 11 5.38 -10.68 -6.80
C LEU A 11 4.71 -9.76 -7.83
N GLU A 12 5.45 -9.24 -8.82
CA GLU A 12 4.88 -8.43 -9.92
C GLU A 12 3.81 -9.21 -10.70
N ALA A 13 4.07 -10.49 -10.97
CA ALA A 13 3.10 -11.36 -11.64
C ALA A 13 1.85 -11.60 -10.77
N HIS A 14 2.04 -11.80 -9.47
CA HIS A 14 0.95 -12.01 -8.50
C HIS A 14 0.08 -10.77 -8.31
N LEU A 15 0.70 -9.58 -8.28
CA LEU A 15 0.01 -8.29 -8.24
C LEU A 15 -0.66 -7.93 -9.58
N GLY A 16 -0.34 -8.64 -10.67
CA GLY A 16 -0.79 -8.31 -12.02
C GLY A 16 -0.24 -6.96 -12.52
N TYR A 17 0.86 -6.47 -11.94
CA TYR A 17 1.46 -5.18 -12.24
C TYR A 17 2.98 -5.29 -12.34
N THR A 18 3.52 -4.87 -13.48
CA THR A 18 4.96 -4.76 -13.71
C THR A 18 5.39 -3.32 -13.50
N PHE A 19 6.34 -3.08 -12.60
CA PHE A 19 6.84 -1.74 -12.32
C PHE A 19 7.71 -1.25 -13.48
N ALA A 20 7.42 -0.05 -13.98
CA ALA A 20 8.27 0.60 -14.99
C ALA A 20 9.68 0.89 -14.44
N ASP A 21 9.78 1.17 -13.14
CA ASP A 21 11.02 1.32 -12.40
C ASP A 21 10.97 0.41 -11.16
N ARG A 22 11.82 -0.63 -11.18
CA ARG A 22 11.88 -1.64 -10.10
C ARG A 22 12.39 -1.09 -8.77
N SER A 23 13.01 0.09 -8.75
CA SER A 23 13.39 0.72 -7.48
C SER A 23 12.19 1.02 -6.59
N PHE A 24 10.98 1.18 -7.15
CA PHE A 24 9.76 1.39 -6.36
C PHE A 24 9.32 0.14 -5.60
N ILE A 25 9.34 -1.05 -6.22
CA ILE A 25 8.95 -2.29 -5.53
C ILE A 25 10.02 -2.68 -4.48
N GLU A 26 11.29 -2.45 -4.78
CA GLU A 26 12.38 -2.63 -3.80
C GLU A 26 12.21 -1.68 -2.60
N LEU A 27 11.91 -0.40 -2.85
CA LEU A 27 11.69 0.58 -1.79
C LEU A 27 10.44 0.26 -0.96
N ALA A 28 9.35 -0.17 -1.60
CA ALA A 28 8.10 -0.56 -0.94
C ALA A 28 8.27 -1.75 0.02
N LEU A 29 9.20 -2.66 -0.29
CA LEU A 29 9.51 -3.82 0.56
C LEU A 29 10.64 -3.56 1.58
N THR A 30 11.18 -2.34 1.63
CA THR A 30 12.29 -1.99 2.53
C THR A 30 11.76 -1.40 3.83
N HIS A 31 11.69 -2.22 4.88
CA HIS A 31 11.33 -1.78 6.23
C HIS A 31 12.45 -0.94 6.87
N ILE A 32 12.08 0.02 7.73
CA ILE A 32 13.05 0.94 8.35
C ILE A 32 14.12 0.21 9.19
N SER A 33 13.80 -0.97 9.75
CA SER A 33 14.74 -1.76 10.55
C SER A 33 15.96 -2.27 9.78
N VAL A 34 15.85 -2.41 8.45
CA VAL A 34 16.98 -2.86 7.60
C VAL A 34 17.80 -1.70 7.05
N VAL A 35 17.35 -0.45 7.24
CA VAL A 35 18.10 0.75 6.87
C VAL A 35 19.21 0.99 7.90
N LYS A 36 20.47 0.73 7.51
CA LYS A 36 21.65 0.80 8.40
C LYS A 36 22.30 2.19 8.43
N GLY A 37 22.86 2.55 9.59
CA GLY A 37 23.75 3.71 9.78
C GLY A 37 23.07 5.06 9.53
N ASP A 38 23.84 6.06 9.09
CA ASP A 38 23.36 7.41 8.75
C ASP A 38 22.62 7.47 7.39
N ALA A 39 22.22 6.32 6.84
CA ALA A 39 21.48 6.29 5.59
C ALA A 39 20.15 7.07 5.74
N PRO A 40 19.79 7.93 4.77
CA PRO A 40 18.60 8.74 4.95
C PRO A 40 17.35 7.87 4.97
N ARG A 41 16.41 8.18 5.86
CA ARG A 41 15.10 7.50 5.99
C ARG A 41 14.29 7.47 4.68
N VAL A 42 14.68 8.28 3.69
CA VAL A 42 14.15 8.22 2.32
C VAL A 42 14.28 6.85 1.66
N ARG A 43 15.12 5.96 2.21
CA ARG A 43 15.36 4.60 1.71
C ARG A 43 14.42 3.54 2.30
N SER A 44 13.42 3.91 3.08
CA SER A 44 12.35 3.00 3.53
C SER A 44 11.04 3.29 2.80
N TYR A 45 10.08 2.37 2.93
CA TYR A 45 8.75 2.52 2.33
C TYR A 45 7.93 3.68 2.91
N GLN A 46 8.32 4.30 4.03
CA GLN A 46 7.48 5.25 4.79
C GLN A 46 6.92 6.41 3.96
N ARG A 47 7.69 6.90 2.97
CA ARG A 47 7.21 7.96 2.07
C ARG A 47 6.20 7.45 1.04
N LEU A 48 6.37 6.22 0.58
CA LEU A 48 5.42 5.56 -0.31
C LEU A 48 4.13 5.21 0.44
N GLU A 49 4.24 4.74 1.69
CA GLU A 49 3.10 4.51 2.58
C GLU A 49 2.29 5.80 2.79
N PHE A 50 2.94 6.91 3.18
CA PHE A 50 2.26 8.20 3.31
C PHE A 50 1.49 8.61 2.04
N LEU A 51 2.09 8.44 0.86
CA LEU A 51 1.41 8.73 -0.40
C LEU A 51 0.28 7.73 -0.69
N GLY A 52 0.54 6.45 -0.45
CA GLY A 52 -0.37 5.32 -0.66
C GLY A 52 -1.64 5.44 0.16
N ASP A 53 -1.53 5.80 1.44
CA ASP A 53 -2.67 6.01 2.33
C ASP A 53 -3.62 7.08 1.79
N HIS A 54 -3.07 8.20 1.31
CA HIS A 54 -3.87 9.27 0.72
C HIS A 54 -4.50 8.88 -0.63
N VAL A 55 -3.78 8.12 -1.47
CA VAL A 55 -4.32 7.61 -2.74
C VAL A 55 -5.44 6.61 -2.48
N LEU A 56 -5.22 5.64 -1.59
CA LEU A 56 -6.22 4.64 -1.20
C LEU A 56 -7.45 5.32 -0.59
N GLY A 57 -7.26 6.25 0.35
CA GLY A 57 -8.34 7.04 0.94
C GLY A 57 -9.14 7.82 -0.10
N SER A 58 -8.49 8.41 -1.10
CA SER A 58 -9.19 9.10 -2.20
C SER A 58 -10.03 8.15 -3.06
N ILE A 59 -9.53 6.94 -3.35
CA ILE A 59 -10.26 5.96 -4.15
C ILE A 59 -11.47 5.42 -3.38
N VAL A 60 -11.27 5.02 -2.12
CA VAL A 60 -12.35 4.48 -1.28
C VAL A 60 -13.40 5.55 -0.98
N SER A 61 -13.00 6.80 -0.71
CA SER A 61 -13.96 7.89 -0.52
C SER A 61 -14.81 8.15 -1.77
N HIS A 62 -14.22 8.07 -2.97
CA HIS A 62 -14.97 8.16 -4.22
C HIS A 62 -15.97 6.99 -4.37
N MET A 63 -15.55 5.77 -4.05
CA MET A 63 -16.42 4.59 -4.07
C MET A 63 -17.60 4.73 -3.09
N LEU A 64 -17.35 5.19 -1.87
CA LEU A 64 -18.38 5.43 -0.85
C LEU A 64 -19.36 6.53 -1.30
N TYR A 65 -18.85 7.62 -1.85
CA TYR A 65 -19.67 8.71 -2.37
C TYR A 65 -20.63 8.21 -3.48
N ALA A 66 -20.14 7.37 -4.40
CA ALA A 66 -20.96 6.80 -5.46
C ALA A 66 -21.96 5.74 -4.94
N ALA A 67 -21.54 4.91 -3.98
CA ALA A 67 -22.37 3.82 -3.44
C ALA A 67 -23.49 4.31 -2.50
N PHE A 68 -23.27 5.43 -1.80
CA PHE A 68 -24.19 5.95 -0.79
C PHE A 68 -24.60 7.41 -1.08
N PRO A 69 -25.36 7.68 -2.16
CA PRO A 69 -25.67 9.03 -2.61
C PRO A 69 -26.54 9.86 -1.65
N GLN A 70 -27.10 9.24 -0.61
CA GLN A 70 -27.93 9.90 0.41
C GLN A 70 -27.25 9.94 1.79
N ALA A 71 -26.04 9.41 1.93
CA ALA A 71 -25.31 9.44 3.18
C ALA A 71 -24.77 10.86 3.45
N GLU A 72 -24.85 11.28 4.71
CA GLU A 72 -24.21 12.51 5.15
C GLU A 72 -22.69 12.34 5.26
N GLU A 73 -21.95 13.46 5.22
CA GLU A 73 -20.49 13.47 5.31
C GLU A 73 -19.97 12.68 6.52
N GLY A 74 -20.58 12.84 7.70
CA GLY A 74 -20.13 12.13 8.89
C GLY A 74 -20.32 10.62 8.84
N GLU A 75 -21.29 10.11 8.08
CA GLU A 75 -21.44 8.67 7.83
C GLU A 75 -20.37 8.17 6.86
N LEU A 76 -20.15 8.89 5.76
CA LEU A 76 -19.10 8.57 4.78
C LEU A 76 -17.72 8.56 5.42
N SER A 77 -17.42 9.53 6.28
CA SER A 77 -16.15 9.65 7.00
C SER A 77 -15.93 8.50 7.99
N ARG A 78 -16.97 8.02 8.70
CA ARG A 78 -16.87 6.83 9.54
C ARG A 78 -16.59 5.57 8.71
N ARG A 79 -17.35 5.36 7.63
CA ARG A 79 -17.15 4.20 6.74
C ARG A 79 -15.76 4.20 6.12
N LEU A 80 -15.25 5.37 5.74
CA LEU A 80 -13.89 5.51 5.20
C LEU A 80 -12.85 5.09 6.24
N ALA A 81 -12.96 5.56 7.48
CA ALA A 81 -12.04 5.20 8.56
C ALA A 81 -12.08 3.70 8.88
N ASP A 82 -13.25 3.06 8.79
CA ASP A 82 -13.40 1.62 9.02
C ASP A 82 -12.77 0.77 7.91
N LEU A 83 -12.75 1.28 6.67
CA LEU A 83 -12.23 0.59 5.48
C LEU A 83 -10.76 0.87 5.21
N VAL A 84 -10.27 2.06 5.57
CA VAL A 84 -8.88 2.51 5.34
C VAL A 84 -8.19 2.62 6.68
N ARG A 85 -7.78 1.46 7.20
CA ARG A 85 -7.07 1.29 8.47
C ARG A 85 -6.07 0.14 8.36
N GLU A 86 -5.09 0.14 9.26
CA GLU A 86 -3.99 -0.83 9.28
C GLU A 86 -4.49 -2.27 9.23
N GLU A 87 -5.45 -2.65 10.08
CA GLU A 87 -5.85 -4.05 10.15
C GLU A 87 -6.69 -4.48 8.94
N ALA A 88 -7.46 -3.56 8.34
CA ALA A 88 -8.16 -3.84 7.08
C ALA A 88 -7.16 -4.06 5.93
N CYS A 89 -6.09 -3.25 5.87
CA CYS A 89 -5.02 -3.45 4.90
C CYS A 89 -4.26 -4.76 5.13
N ALA A 90 -4.04 -5.16 6.39
CA ALA A 90 -3.40 -6.43 6.75
C ALA A 90 -4.26 -7.63 6.35
N GLU A 91 -5.57 -7.59 6.61
CA GLU A 91 -6.52 -8.62 6.17
C GLU A 91 -6.50 -8.78 4.65
N VAL A 92 -6.51 -7.66 3.91
CA VAL A 92 -6.41 -7.68 2.44
C VAL A 92 -5.06 -8.21 1.96
N ALA A 93 -3.95 -7.88 2.63
CA ALA A 93 -2.62 -8.38 2.29
C ALA A 93 -2.52 -9.90 2.47
N GLU A 94 -3.11 -10.46 3.53
CA GLU A 94 -3.21 -11.90 3.78
C GLU A 94 -4.08 -12.59 2.72
N ASP A 95 -5.25 -12.04 2.39
CA ASP A 95 -6.11 -12.55 1.31
C ASP A 95 -5.40 -12.53 -0.05
N MET A 96 -4.58 -11.50 -0.26
CA MET A 96 -3.71 -11.36 -1.42
C MET A 96 -2.44 -12.20 -1.31
N ASN A 97 -2.19 -12.96 -0.25
CA ASN A 97 -0.97 -13.77 -0.04
C ASN A 97 0.34 -12.97 -0.21
N ILE A 98 0.34 -11.71 0.26
CA ILE A 98 1.51 -10.82 0.25
C ILE A 98 1.88 -10.32 1.66
N GLY A 99 1.13 -10.76 2.69
CA GLY A 99 1.35 -10.48 4.12
C GLY A 99 2.31 -11.44 4.79
#